data_AF-A0A7V9PRJ2-F1
#
_entry.id   AF-A0A7V9PRJ2-F1
#
_cell.length_a   1.000
_cell.length_b   1.000
_cell.length_c   1.000
_cell.angle_alpha   90.00
_cell.angle_beta   90.00
_cell.angle_gamma   90.00
#
_symmetry.space_group_name_H-M   'P 1'
#
loop_
_entity.id
_entity.type
_entity.pdbx_description
1 polymer ?
#
loop_
_entity_poly.entity_id
_entity_poly.type
_entity_poly.pdbx_seq_one_letter_code
_entity_poly.pdbx_strand_id
1 'polypeptide(L)'
;MPSTAQLLPAADVVVAHPVLQHSGLAFPPLLVASIAAWAVFVVALALPERAPFIGPAPAAASGPLSSWAGSLSPSQLVTRAFAVVVLLVAITAGRAGADDQLENLAPALVVGAAWPLLVLVSITLGPIWRWCDPWDSLARLGARSDESELASHQDDARPVWPAAVLALPWVWYLGATADPLDPRAVGLVLTVYTVVTLAGCVAVGRQRWLATAEPLGILLGWLSLLPRGRLAGWQPPRGAEALLGVLVGGVAFGAVRRSQQWTGVDAATGAWAYAALALAGSCAAVLALLVV
;
A
#
# COMPACT_ATOMS: atom_id res chain seq x y z
N MET A 1 -8.60 -58.66 -29.63
CA MET A 1 -7.99 -57.38 -30.05
C MET A 1 -8.51 -56.30 -29.11
N PRO A 2 -7.64 -55.62 -28.36
CA PRO A 2 -8.08 -54.73 -27.28
C PRO A 2 -8.57 -53.39 -27.84
N SER A 3 -9.63 -52.90 -27.21
CA SER A 3 -10.33 -51.65 -27.48
C SER A 3 -9.39 -50.45 -27.37
N THR A 4 -9.38 -49.60 -28.39
CA THR A 4 -8.69 -48.32 -28.45
C THR A 4 -9.26 -47.37 -27.39
N ALA A 5 -8.51 -47.15 -26.32
CA ALA A 5 -8.73 -46.06 -25.39
C ALA A 5 -8.60 -44.73 -26.15
N GLN A 6 -9.73 -44.03 -26.33
CA GLN A 6 -9.73 -42.63 -26.74
C GLN A 6 -9.09 -41.81 -25.63
N LEU A 7 -7.83 -41.41 -25.85
CA LEU A 7 -7.19 -40.31 -25.13
C LEU A 7 -7.95 -39.03 -25.46
N LEU A 8 -8.77 -38.56 -24.51
CA LEU A 8 -9.29 -37.20 -24.53
C LEU A 8 -8.09 -36.24 -24.55
N PRO A 9 -8.05 -35.25 -25.48
CA PRO A 9 -7.01 -34.24 -25.42
C PRO A 9 -7.13 -33.50 -24.09
N ALA A 10 -5.99 -33.33 -23.42
CA ALA A 10 -5.88 -32.48 -22.23
C ALA A 10 -6.53 -31.14 -22.56
N ALA A 11 -7.55 -30.76 -21.79
CA ALA A 11 -8.12 -29.44 -21.88
C ALA A 11 -6.97 -28.46 -21.64
N ASP A 12 -6.60 -27.72 -22.69
CA ASP A 12 -5.76 -26.55 -22.56
C ASP A 12 -6.45 -25.66 -21.52
N VAL A 13 -5.88 -25.63 -20.32
CA VAL A 13 -6.18 -24.59 -19.35
C VAL A 13 -5.60 -23.33 -19.98
N VAL A 14 -6.41 -22.71 -20.86
CA VAL A 14 -6.21 -21.33 -21.27
C VAL A 14 -6.23 -20.56 -19.97
N VAL A 15 -5.05 -20.17 -19.51
CA VAL A 15 -4.87 -19.24 -18.40
C VAL A 15 -5.56 -17.97 -18.86
N ALA A 16 -6.82 -17.82 -18.46
CA ALA A 16 -7.59 -16.63 -18.68
C ALA A 16 -6.91 -15.54 -17.83
N HIS A 17 -5.97 -14.83 -18.43
CA HIS A 17 -5.33 -13.70 -17.81
C HIS A 17 -6.45 -12.69 -17.47
N PRO A 18 -6.52 -12.14 -16.24
CA PRO A 18 -7.59 -11.21 -15.83
C PRO A 18 -7.72 -9.95 -16.72
N VAL A 19 -6.78 -9.75 -17.64
CA VAL A 19 -6.77 -8.68 -18.66
C VAL A 19 -7.68 -9.01 -19.85
N LEU A 20 -7.99 -10.29 -20.10
CA LEU A 20 -8.69 -10.76 -21.30
C LEU A 20 -10.17 -11.11 -21.08
N GLN A 21 -10.65 -11.11 -19.83
CA GLN A 21 -12.08 -11.33 -19.56
C GLN A 21 -12.88 -10.04 -19.81
N HIS A 22 -13.88 -10.15 -20.71
CA HIS A 22 -14.78 -9.05 -21.05
C HIS A 22 -15.89 -8.91 -20.00
N SER A 23 -15.71 -7.99 -19.06
CA SER A 23 -16.79 -7.36 -18.31
C SER A 23 -17.54 -6.44 -19.27
N GLY A 24 -18.88 -6.41 -19.27
CA GLY A 24 -19.72 -5.68 -20.24
C GLY A 24 -19.59 -4.13 -20.29
N LEU A 25 -18.47 -3.58 -19.80
CA LEU A 25 -18.02 -2.21 -19.95
C LEU A 25 -17.08 -2.11 -21.16
N ALA A 26 -16.90 -0.90 -21.73
CA ALA A 26 -15.99 -0.71 -22.87
C ALA A 26 -14.53 -1.13 -22.56
N PHE A 27 -14.12 -1.09 -21.29
CA PHE A 27 -12.84 -1.59 -20.80
C PHE A 27 -12.98 -2.14 -19.36
N PRO A 28 -12.26 -3.21 -18.97
CA PRO A 28 -12.22 -3.69 -17.59
C PRO A 28 -11.67 -2.61 -16.63
N PRO A 29 -12.26 -2.40 -15.44
CA PRO A 29 -11.79 -1.39 -14.48
C PRO A 29 -10.30 -1.54 -14.11
N LEU A 30 -9.83 -2.79 -13.99
CA LEU A 30 -8.43 -3.12 -13.69
C LEU A 30 -7.49 -2.70 -14.85
N LEU A 31 -7.94 -2.82 -16.10
CA LEU A 31 -7.17 -2.42 -17.29
C LEU A 31 -7.01 -0.90 -17.33
N VAL A 32 -8.11 -0.16 -17.17
CA VAL A 32 -8.09 1.32 -17.18
C VAL A 32 -7.17 1.84 -16.08
N ALA A 33 -7.28 1.27 -14.88
CA ALA A 33 -6.45 1.63 -13.76
C ALA A 33 -4.96 1.31 -14.06
N SER A 34 -4.67 0.14 -14.62
CA SER A 34 -3.30 -0.27 -14.97
C SER A 34 -2.66 0.63 -16.04
N ILE A 35 -3.43 1.01 -17.07
CA ILE A 35 -2.97 1.96 -18.11
C ILE A 35 -2.69 3.32 -17.50
N ALA A 36 -3.56 3.82 -16.63
CA ALA A 36 -3.36 5.10 -15.95
C ALA A 36 -2.08 5.08 -15.07
N ALA A 37 -1.87 3.99 -14.30
CA ALA A 37 -0.64 3.81 -13.53
C ALA A 37 0.62 3.79 -14.41
N TRP A 38 0.57 3.08 -15.54
CA TRP A 38 1.69 2.99 -16.49
C TRP A 38 2.00 4.34 -17.15
N ALA A 39 0.97 5.07 -17.57
CA ALA A 39 1.13 6.38 -18.19
C ALA A 39 1.77 7.38 -17.24
N VAL A 40 1.32 7.41 -15.98
CA VAL A 40 1.92 8.30 -14.99
C VAL A 40 3.36 7.85 -14.69
N PHE A 41 3.69 6.54 -14.73
CA PHE A 41 5.03 6.01 -14.41
C PHE A 41 6.04 6.48 -15.45
N VAL A 42 5.67 6.39 -16.73
CA VAL A 42 6.45 6.95 -17.84
C VAL A 42 6.62 8.46 -17.67
N VAL A 43 5.56 9.19 -17.32
CA VAL A 43 5.65 10.64 -17.10
C VAL A 43 6.61 10.97 -15.95
N ALA A 44 6.58 10.22 -14.84
CA ALA A 44 7.51 10.47 -13.73
C ALA A 44 8.96 10.17 -14.06
N LEU A 45 9.22 9.15 -14.90
CA LEU A 45 10.57 8.87 -15.41
C LEU A 45 11.01 9.89 -16.47
N ALA A 46 10.07 10.46 -17.23
CA ALA A 46 10.33 11.46 -18.27
C ALA A 46 10.42 12.90 -17.73
N LEU A 47 10.02 13.13 -16.48
CA LEU A 47 10.23 14.43 -15.82
C LEU A 47 11.74 14.64 -15.67
N PRO A 48 12.32 15.68 -16.30
CA PRO A 48 13.74 15.92 -16.23
C PRO A 48 14.16 16.08 -14.77
N GLU A 49 15.28 15.46 -14.40
CA GLU A 49 15.91 15.64 -13.10
C GLU A 49 16.00 17.15 -12.84
N ARG A 50 15.22 17.63 -11.86
CA ARG A 50 15.43 18.99 -11.37
C ARG A 50 16.81 18.95 -10.73
N ALA A 51 17.72 19.79 -11.23
CA ALA A 51 19.13 19.80 -10.86
C ALA A 51 19.30 19.52 -9.36
N PRO A 52 20.25 18.64 -8.97
CA PRO A 52 20.47 18.32 -7.58
C PRO A 52 20.60 19.62 -6.80
N PHE A 53 19.80 19.79 -5.76
CA PHE A 53 19.90 20.96 -4.91
C PHE A 53 21.24 20.87 -4.17
N ILE A 54 22.28 21.50 -4.75
CA ILE A 54 23.58 21.71 -4.12
C ILE A 54 23.41 22.96 -3.23
N GLY A 55 22.79 22.76 -2.08
CA GLY A 55 22.65 23.76 -1.03
C GLY A 55 22.69 23.07 0.32
N PRO A 56 22.97 23.79 1.42
CA PRO A 56 22.90 23.22 2.76
C PRO A 56 21.55 22.53 2.94
N ALA A 57 21.57 21.31 3.49
CA ALA A 57 20.35 20.53 3.73
C ALA A 57 19.33 21.45 4.41
N PRO A 58 18.15 21.72 3.78
CA PRO A 58 17.19 22.62 4.38
C PRO A 58 16.78 22.03 5.72
N ALA A 59 17.08 22.76 6.79
CA ALA A 59 16.61 22.46 8.14
C ALA A 59 15.09 22.29 8.06
N ALA A 60 14.63 21.07 8.25
CA ALA A 60 13.24 20.64 8.15
C ALA A 60 12.52 21.14 6.88
N ALA A 61 12.22 20.24 5.95
CA ALA A 61 11.20 20.52 4.94
C ALA A 61 9.80 20.53 5.61
N SER A 62 9.56 21.50 6.48
CA SER A 62 8.28 21.89 7.08
C SER A 62 7.47 22.71 6.07
N GLY A 63 7.26 22.14 4.88
CA GLY A 63 6.17 22.59 4.02
C GLY A 63 4.83 22.15 4.62
N PRO A 64 3.71 22.83 4.34
CA PRO A 64 2.38 22.44 4.87
C PRO A 64 1.97 21.00 4.48
N LEU A 65 2.58 20.43 3.44
CA LEU A 65 2.37 19.05 3.00
C LEU A 65 3.07 18.00 3.89
N SER A 66 3.96 18.41 4.79
CA SER A 66 4.78 17.48 5.57
C SER A 66 4.17 17.12 6.94
N SER A 67 3.02 17.63 7.33
CA SER A 67 2.47 17.33 8.66
C SER A 67 0.97 17.04 8.63
N TRP A 68 0.52 16.19 9.55
CA TRP A 68 -0.89 16.04 9.89
C TRP A 68 -1.35 17.11 10.90
N ALA A 69 -0.48 18.07 11.24
CA ALA A 69 -0.75 19.15 12.18
C ALA A 69 -1.51 20.30 11.50
N GLY A 70 -2.14 21.15 12.32
CA GLY A 70 -2.75 22.40 11.87
C GLY A 70 -4.16 22.29 11.28
N SER A 71 -4.66 23.46 10.88
CA SER A 71 -5.94 23.64 10.20
C SER A 71 -5.84 23.21 8.74
N LEU A 72 -6.98 22.75 8.20
CA LEU A 72 -7.07 22.32 6.81
C LEU A 72 -7.41 23.52 5.93
N SER A 73 -6.72 23.66 4.79
CA SER A 73 -7.14 24.56 3.74
C SER A 73 -8.47 24.09 3.11
N PRO A 74 -9.24 24.96 2.43
CA PRO A 74 -10.45 24.54 1.73
C PRO A 74 -10.20 23.45 0.69
N SER A 75 -9.07 23.49 -0.02
CA SER A 75 -8.71 22.46 -0.99
C SER A 75 -8.43 21.11 -0.31
N GLN A 76 -7.75 21.12 0.85
CA GLN A 76 -7.53 19.91 1.64
C GLN A 76 -8.85 19.32 2.12
N LEU A 77 -9.80 20.15 2.53
CA LEU A 77 -11.11 19.67 2.96
C LEU A 77 -11.83 18.92 1.83
N VAL A 78 -11.80 19.46 0.60
CA VAL A 78 -12.41 18.83 -0.58
C VAL A 78 -11.71 17.51 -0.93
N THR A 79 -10.37 17.50 -1.02
CA THR A 79 -9.62 16.28 -1.37
C THR A 79 -9.77 15.19 -0.32
N ARG A 80 -9.84 15.56 0.96
CA ARG A 80 -10.07 14.64 2.08
C ARG A 80 -11.48 14.10 2.11
N ALA A 81 -12.49 14.94 1.88
CA ALA A 81 -13.87 14.49 1.74
C ALA A 81 -13.99 13.48 0.59
N PHE A 82 -13.36 13.77 -0.55
CA PHE A 82 -13.28 12.84 -1.67
C PHE A 82 -12.59 11.52 -1.29
N ALA A 83 -11.45 11.57 -0.61
CA ALA A 83 -10.75 10.37 -0.16
C ALA A 83 -11.57 9.53 0.83
N VAL A 84 -12.31 10.16 1.74
CA VAL A 84 -13.25 9.45 2.64
C VAL A 84 -14.38 8.80 1.83
N VAL A 85 -14.93 9.48 0.83
CA VAL A 85 -15.94 8.89 -0.06
C VAL A 85 -15.35 7.69 -0.80
N VAL A 86 -14.14 7.79 -1.35
CA VAL A 86 -13.46 6.66 -2.03
C VAL A 86 -13.23 5.49 -1.06
N LEU A 87 -12.81 5.77 0.18
CA LEU A 87 -12.66 4.74 1.22
C LEU A 87 -13.99 4.03 1.50
N LEU A 88 -15.07 4.79 1.71
CA LEU A 88 -16.40 4.23 1.97
C LEU A 88 -16.94 3.46 0.78
N VAL A 89 -16.74 3.95 -0.45
CA VAL A 89 -17.09 3.22 -1.68
C VAL A 89 -16.31 1.92 -1.78
N ALA A 90 -15.01 1.91 -1.52
CA ALA A 90 -14.21 0.69 -1.55
C ALA A 90 -14.67 -0.33 -0.50
N ILE A 91 -14.96 0.11 0.74
CA ILE A 91 -15.50 -0.76 1.79
C ILE A 91 -16.87 -1.31 1.39
N THR A 92 -17.80 -0.45 0.99
CA THR A 92 -19.16 -0.87 0.61
C THR A 92 -19.16 -1.77 -0.62
N ALA A 93 -18.35 -1.47 -1.64
CA ALA A 93 -18.16 -2.33 -2.80
C ALA A 93 -17.62 -3.70 -2.39
N GLY A 94 -16.58 -3.77 -1.57
CA GLY A 94 -16.03 -5.06 -1.14
C GLY A 94 -16.98 -5.85 -0.23
N ARG A 95 -17.79 -5.16 0.60
CA ARG A 95 -18.68 -5.82 1.57
C ARG A 95 -20.07 -6.14 1.03
N ALA A 96 -20.56 -5.39 0.04
CA ALA A 96 -21.93 -5.49 -0.48
C ALA A 96 -22.04 -5.51 -2.02
N GLY A 97 -20.95 -5.26 -2.75
CA GLY A 97 -20.93 -5.27 -4.22
C GLY A 97 -20.86 -6.68 -4.84
N ALA A 98 -20.51 -6.72 -6.13
CA ALA A 98 -20.39 -7.96 -6.91
C ALA A 98 -19.29 -8.89 -6.37
N ASP A 99 -19.48 -10.20 -6.47
CA ASP A 99 -18.45 -11.17 -6.06
C ASP A 99 -17.34 -11.31 -7.12
N ASP A 100 -17.61 -10.91 -8.36
CA ASP A 100 -16.61 -10.88 -9.43
C ASP A 100 -15.64 -9.69 -9.23
N GLN A 101 -14.35 -9.99 -9.11
CA GLN A 101 -13.25 -9.02 -8.97
C GLN A 101 -13.14 -8.02 -10.14
N LEU A 102 -13.63 -8.36 -11.33
CA LEU A 102 -13.60 -7.48 -12.51
C LEU A 102 -14.78 -6.51 -12.53
N GLU A 103 -15.88 -6.84 -11.86
CA GLU A 103 -17.06 -5.99 -11.74
C GLU A 103 -17.09 -5.22 -10.42
N ASN A 104 -16.30 -5.64 -9.43
CA ASN A 104 -16.19 -4.98 -8.14
C ASN A 104 -15.09 -3.90 -8.14
N LEU A 105 -15.41 -2.72 -7.63
CA LEU A 105 -14.45 -1.62 -7.53
C LEU A 105 -13.40 -1.80 -6.43
N ALA A 106 -13.70 -2.56 -5.37
CA ALA A 106 -12.83 -2.65 -4.20
C ALA A 106 -11.43 -3.22 -4.52
N PRO A 107 -11.29 -4.35 -5.22
CA PRO A 107 -9.95 -4.87 -5.56
C PRO A 107 -9.14 -3.86 -6.37
N ALA A 108 -9.76 -3.19 -7.35
CA ALA A 108 -9.09 -2.19 -8.18
C ALA A 108 -8.62 -0.95 -7.39
N LEU A 109 -9.44 -0.48 -6.44
CA LEU A 109 -9.15 0.70 -5.62
C LEU A 109 -8.17 0.45 -4.48
N VAL A 110 -8.03 -0.80 -4.03
CA VAL A 110 -7.29 -1.12 -2.80
C VAL A 110 -6.00 -1.87 -3.08
N VAL A 111 -6.05 -2.86 -3.99
CA VAL A 111 -4.93 -3.76 -4.31
C VAL A 111 -4.43 -3.54 -5.75
N GLY A 112 -5.32 -3.12 -6.64
CA GLY A 112 -5.06 -2.83 -8.04
C GLY A 112 -4.37 -1.49 -8.24
N ALA A 113 -4.75 -0.73 -9.27
CA ALA A 113 -3.92 0.36 -9.75
C ALA A 113 -4.01 1.70 -9.01
N ALA A 114 -4.83 1.80 -7.96
CA ALA A 114 -4.83 3.00 -7.12
C ALA A 114 -3.49 3.18 -6.39
N TRP A 115 -2.86 2.10 -5.91
CA TRP A 115 -1.63 2.21 -5.12
C TRP A 115 -0.39 2.58 -5.96
N PRO A 116 -0.14 2.05 -7.18
CA PRO A 116 0.99 2.50 -8.00
C PRO A 116 0.82 3.95 -8.41
N LEU A 117 -0.42 4.39 -8.71
CA LEU A 117 -0.72 5.80 -8.98
C LEU A 117 -0.39 6.67 -7.75
N LEU A 118 -0.73 6.22 -6.55
CA LEU A 118 -0.45 6.95 -5.33
C LEU A 118 1.06 7.06 -5.02
N VAL A 119 1.81 5.96 -5.17
CA VAL A 119 3.28 5.94 -5.08
C VAL A 119 3.87 7.00 -6.00
N LEU A 120 3.37 7.02 -7.22
CA LEU A 120 3.87 7.81 -8.31
C LEU A 120 3.54 9.31 -8.20
N VAL A 121 2.33 9.64 -7.74
CA VAL A 121 1.99 11.00 -7.32
C VAL A 121 2.86 11.40 -6.13
N SER A 122 3.20 10.47 -5.24
CA SER A 122 4.04 10.79 -4.07
C SER A 122 5.49 11.10 -4.43
N ILE A 123 6.10 10.34 -5.37
CA ILE A 123 7.44 10.64 -5.84
C ILE A 123 7.47 12.02 -6.55
N THR A 124 6.46 12.33 -7.37
CA THR A 124 6.42 13.56 -8.16
C THR A 124 6.07 14.80 -7.32
N LEU A 125 4.96 14.77 -6.59
CA LEU A 125 4.39 15.95 -5.90
C LEU A 125 4.83 16.11 -4.45
N GLY A 126 5.48 15.10 -3.85
CA GLY A 126 5.75 15.09 -2.40
C GLY A 126 4.81 14.15 -1.66
N PRO A 127 4.77 14.16 -0.32
CA PRO A 127 3.94 13.24 0.49
C PRO A 127 2.43 13.51 0.37
N ILE A 128 1.85 13.27 -0.80
CA ILE A 128 0.46 13.63 -1.15
C ILE A 128 -0.57 12.98 -0.22
N TRP A 129 -0.23 11.81 0.33
CA TRP A 129 -1.09 11.10 1.27
C TRP A 129 -1.52 11.98 2.44
N ARG A 130 -0.60 12.79 3.01
CA ARG A 130 -0.91 13.73 4.11
C ARG A 130 -1.97 14.76 3.73
N TRP A 131 -2.09 15.05 2.44
CA TRP A 131 -3.05 16.00 1.88
C TRP A 131 -4.45 15.41 1.70
N CYS A 132 -4.55 14.11 1.39
CA CYS A 132 -5.81 13.42 1.13
C CYS A 132 -6.09 12.25 2.10
N ASP A 133 -5.46 12.20 3.26
CA ASP A 133 -5.58 11.10 4.21
C ASP A 133 -7.03 10.95 4.74
N PRO A 134 -7.73 9.85 4.39
CA PRO A 134 -9.10 9.63 4.84
C PRO A 134 -9.17 9.29 6.34
N TRP A 135 -8.16 8.62 6.90
CA TRP A 135 -8.12 8.25 8.32
C TRP A 135 -7.86 9.46 9.20
N ASP A 136 -6.97 10.37 8.79
CA ASP A 136 -6.80 11.65 9.49
C ASP A 136 -8.11 12.44 9.53
N SER A 137 -8.86 12.40 8.44
CA SER A 137 -10.10 13.15 8.29
C SER A 137 -11.22 12.59 9.16
N LEU A 138 -11.35 11.26 9.20
CA LEU A 138 -12.27 10.57 10.12
C LEU A 138 -11.84 10.73 11.58
N ALA A 139 -10.54 10.65 11.88
CA ALA A 139 -10.01 10.80 13.23
C ALA A 139 -10.23 12.23 13.77
N ARG A 140 -10.23 13.27 12.93
CA ARG A 140 -10.56 14.64 13.34
C ARG A 140 -12.00 14.80 13.86
N LEU A 141 -12.91 13.87 13.53
CA LEU A 141 -14.29 13.90 14.03
C LEU A 141 -14.45 13.32 15.44
N GLY A 142 -13.54 12.45 15.87
CA GLY A 142 -13.70 11.67 17.10
C GLY A 142 -12.50 11.64 18.06
N ALA A 143 -11.29 11.90 17.58
CA ALA A 143 -10.10 12.00 18.42
C ALA A 143 -10.00 13.42 18.98
N ARG A 144 -9.71 13.52 20.29
CA ARG A 144 -9.45 14.81 20.94
C ARG A 144 -8.34 15.54 20.19
N SER A 145 -8.60 16.79 19.83
CA SER A 145 -7.59 17.71 19.34
C SER A 145 -6.64 18.03 20.50
N ASP A 146 -5.59 17.24 20.68
CA ASP A 146 -4.49 17.67 21.55
C ASP A 146 -3.73 18.78 20.81
N GLU A 147 -4.25 20.00 20.94
CA GLU A 147 -3.55 21.24 20.61
C GLU A 147 -2.24 21.36 21.42
N SER A 148 -2.08 20.56 22.48
CA SER A 148 -0.88 20.54 23.32
C SER A 148 0.32 19.79 22.73
N GLU A 149 0.19 19.04 21.62
CA GLU A 149 1.35 18.46 20.92
C GLU A 149 2.05 19.46 19.97
N LEU A 150 1.65 20.74 19.98
CA LEU A 150 2.31 21.84 19.26
C LEU A 150 3.79 22.06 19.64
N ALA A 151 4.26 21.44 20.73
CA ALA A 151 5.56 21.74 21.33
C ALA A 151 6.69 20.76 20.97
N SER A 152 6.43 19.60 20.36
CA SER A 152 7.50 18.68 19.98
C SER A 152 7.79 18.76 18.48
N HIS A 153 8.31 19.90 18.03
CA HIS A 153 9.07 20.03 16.78
C HIS A 153 10.41 19.27 16.85
N GLN A 154 10.34 17.99 17.22
CA GLN A 154 11.43 17.02 17.19
C GLN A 154 10.85 15.70 16.67
N ASP A 155 10.39 15.76 15.42
CA ASP A 155 9.80 14.67 14.64
C ASP A 155 10.82 13.56 14.27
N ASP A 156 12.10 13.68 14.65
CA ASP A 156 13.15 12.70 14.29
C ASP A 156 13.39 11.59 15.34
N ALA A 157 12.76 11.64 16.51
CA ALA A 157 13.10 10.72 17.62
C ALA A 157 12.12 9.55 17.84
N ARG A 158 10.92 9.58 17.25
CA ARG A 158 9.90 8.56 17.54
C ARG A 158 10.09 7.32 16.68
N PRO A 159 10.08 6.12 17.29
CA PRO A 159 10.30 4.90 16.53
C PRO A 159 9.10 4.55 15.67
N VAL A 160 9.36 4.13 14.43
CA VAL A 160 8.34 3.74 13.43
C VAL A 160 8.13 2.23 13.34
N TRP A 161 8.77 1.43 14.20
CA TRP A 161 8.56 -0.02 14.24
C TRP A 161 7.10 -0.46 14.42
N PRO A 162 6.19 0.30 15.09
CA PRO A 162 4.77 -0.09 15.16
C PRO A 162 4.12 -0.22 13.77
N ALA A 163 4.60 0.55 12.78
CA ALA A 163 4.14 0.43 11.41
C ALA A 163 4.48 -0.93 10.79
N ALA A 164 5.61 -1.54 11.18
CA ALA A 164 5.96 -2.89 10.73
C ALA A 164 4.93 -3.93 11.23
N VAL A 165 4.41 -3.75 12.46
CA VAL A 165 3.36 -4.62 13.03
C VAL A 165 2.06 -4.51 12.24
N LEU A 166 1.67 -3.31 11.80
CA LEU A 166 0.49 -3.13 10.95
C LEU A 166 0.72 -3.55 9.49
N ALA A 167 1.94 -3.41 8.98
CA ALA A 167 2.31 -3.81 7.64
C ALA A 167 2.37 -5.34 7.47
N LEU A 168 2.74 -6.10 8.52
CA LEU A 168 2.94 -7.53 8.42
C LEU A 168 1.65 -8.30 8.03
N PRO A 169 0.48 -8.09 8.68
CA PRO A 169 -0.78 -8.69 8.24
C PRO A 169 -1.17 -8.30 6.81
N TRP A 170 -0.87 -7.06 6.41
CA TRP A 170 -1.15 -6.58 5.05
C TRP A 170 -0.31 -7.31 4.00
N VAL A 171 0.99 -7.42 4.23
CA VAL A 171 1.90 -8.16 3.36
C VAL A 171 1.55 -9.65 3.35
N TRP A 172 1.15 -10.23 4.49
CA TRP A 172 0.65 -11.60 4.54
C TRP A 172 -0.61 -11.78 3.69
N TYR A 173 -1.57 -10.86 3.80
CA TYR A 173 -2.78 -10.89 3.00
C TYR A 173 -2.45 -10.88 1.50
N LEU A 174 -1.64 -9.92 1.04
CA LEU A 174 -1.27 -9.78 -0.37
C LEU A 174 -0.38 -10.92 -0.89
N GLY A 175 0.53 -11.41 -0.05
CA GLY A 175 1.60 -12.33 -0.45
C GLY A 175 1.25 -13.79 -0.25
N ALA A 176 0.57 -14.15 0.84
CA ALA A 176 0.37 -15.55 1.26
C ALA A 176 -1.07 -16.07 1.04
N THR A 177 -2.05 -15.18 0.86
CA THR A 177 -3.44 -15.60 0.58
C THR A 177 -3.57 -16.11 -0.84
N ALA A 178 -4.39 -17.13 -1.07
CA ALA A 178 -4.59 -17.73 -2.40
C ALA A 178 -5.28 -16.76 -3.37
N ASP A 179 -6.29 -16.02 -2.90
CA ASP A 179 -7.01 -15.04 -3.69
C ASP A 179 -7.03 -13.66 -2.97
N PRO A 180 -5.98 -12.84 -3.16
CA PRO A 180 -5.89 -11.51 -2.57
C PRO A 180 -6.79 -10.47 -3.27
N LEU A 181 -7.49 -10.86 -4.34
CA LEU A 181 -8.40 -9.97 -5.09
C LEU A 181 -9.88 -10.29 -4.84
N ASP A 182 -10.19 -11.34 -4.08
CA ASP A 182 -11.56 -11.62 -3.61
C ASP A 182 -12.18 -10.35 -2.99
N PRO A 183 -13.28 -9.80 -3.54
CA PRO A 183 -13.85 -8.55 -3.08
C PRO A 183 -14.26 -8.56 -1.61
N ARG A 184 -14.76 -9.69 -1.12
CA ARG A 184 -15.22 -9.83 0.27
C ARG A 184 -14.06 -9.74 1.24
N ALA A 185 -12.94 -10.39 0.93
CA ALA A 185 -11.69 -10.31 1.67
C ALA A 185 -11.10 -8.90 1.60
N VAL A 186 -11.02 -8.28 0.42
CA VAL A 186 -10.52 -6.89 0.27
C VAL A 186 -11.32 -5.93 1.15
N GLY A 187 -12.65 -6.00 1.07
CA GLY A 187 -13.54 -5.16 1.88
C GLY A 187 -13.37 -5.40 3.38
N LEU A 188 -13.20 -6.66 3.80
CA LEU A 188 -12.97 -7.01 5.21
C LEU A 188 -11.63 -6.47 5.71
N VAL A 189 -10.54 -6.71 4.99
CA VAL A 189 -9.20 -6.24 5.37
C VAL A 189 -9.17 -4.72 5.43
N LEU A 190 -9.73 -4.02 4.45
CA LEU A 190 -9.80 -2.55 4.46
C LEU A 190 -10.64 -2.02 5.64
N THR A 191 -11.73 -2.70 5.99
CA THR A 191 -12.56 -2.35 7.15
C THR A 191 -11.77 -2.52 8.44
N VAL A 192 -11.14 -3.68 8.64
CA VAL A 192 -10.31 -3.97 9.84
C VAL A 192 -9.17 -2.97 9.94
N TYR A 193 -8.46 -2.72 8.84
CA TYR A 193 -7.39 -1.73 8.79
C TYR A 193 -7.87 -0.34 9.19
N THR A 194 -9.02 0.10 8.66
CA THR A 194 -9.63 1.39 9.00
C THR A 194 -9.99 1.48 10.48
N VAL A 195 -10.63 0.44 11.04
CA VAL A 195 -11.00 0.40 12.46
C VAL A 195 -9.76 0.45 13.35
N VAL A 196 -8.73 -0.36 13.05
CA VAL A 196 -7.47 -0.38 13.81
C VAL A 196 -6.78 0.98 13.76
N THR A 197 -6.72 1.60 12.59
CA THR A 197 -6.08 2.92 12.42
C THR A 197 -6.82 4.00 13.19
N LEU A 198 -8.16 4.03 13.16
CA LEU A 198 -8.95 4.99 13.94
C LEU A 198 -8.87 4.74 15.44
N ALA A 199 -8.92 3.48 15.87
CA ALA A 199 -8.74 3.11 17.28
C ALA A 199 -7.37 3.56 17.79
N GLY A 200 -6.32 3.37 17.00
CA GLY A 200 -4.98 3.84 17.31
C GLY A 200 -4.86 5.37 17.39
N CYS A 201 -5.52 6.09 16.49
CA CYS A 201 -5.63 7.56 16.55
C CYS A 201 -6.30 8.03 17.85
N VAL A 202 -7.36 7.34 18.29
CA VAL A 202 -8.06 7.66 19.54
C VAL A 202 -7.22 7.30 20.77
N ALA A 203 -6.53 6.16 20.74
CA ALA A 203 -5.81 5.63 21.90
C ALA A 203 -4.48 6.34 22.17
N VAL A 204 -3.72 6.69 21.13
CA VAL A 204 -2.34 7.18 21.25
C VAL A 204 -2.19 8.64 20.75
N GLY A 205 -3.25 9.20 20.17
CA GLY A 205 -3.26 10.52 19.55
C GLY A 205 -3.15 10.43 18.03
N ARG A 206 -3.99 11.20 17.34
CA ARG A 206 -4.14 11.20 15.88
C ARG A 206 -2.82 11.42 15.14
N GLN A 207 -2.12 12.51 15.45
CA GLN A 207 -0.87 12.87 14.75
C GLN A 207 0.21 11.83 15.02
N ARG A 208 0.35 11.43 16.29
CA ARG A 208 1.31 10.42 16.71
C ARG A 208 1.09 9.08 16.01
N TRP A 209 -0.14 8.57 15.99
CA TRP A 209 -0.46 7.30 15.34
C TRP A 209 -0.13 7.33 13.85
N LEU A 210 -0.60 8.35 13.12
CA LEU A 210 -0.37 8.46 11.68
C LEU A 210 1.12 8.65 11.32
N ALA A 211 1.89 9.31 12.19
CA ALA A 211 3.32 9.51 11.97
C ALA A 211 4.19 8.28 12.29
N THR A 212 3.76 7.38 13.19
CA THR A 212 4.62 6.28 13.67
C THR A 212 4.10 4.87 13.36
N ALA A 213 2.80 4.71 13.11
CA ALA A 213 2.17 3.41 12.98
C ALA A 213 1.48 3.18 11.63
N GLU A 214 1.05 4.22 10.90
CA GLU A 214 0.34 4.06 9.63
C GLU A 214 1.33 3.82 8.47
N PRO A 215 1.49 2.57 7.97
CA PRO A 215 2.60 2.22 7.06
C PRO A 215 2.50 2.85 5.67
N LEU A 216 1.30 3.10 5.13
CA LEU A 216 1.10 3.66 3.79
C LEU A 216 1.60 5.11 3.76
N GLY A 217 1.12 5.95 4.68
CA GLY A 217 1.53 7.34 4.78
C GLY A 217 3.02 7.52 5.07
N ILE A 218 3.59 6.67 5.91
CA ILE A 218 5.03 6.64 6.20
C ILE A 218 5.82 6.28 4.94
N LEU A 219 5.46 5.18 4.26
CA LEU A 219 6.14 4.72 3.05
C LEU A 219 6.08 5.76 1.93
N LEU A 220 4.91 6.33 1.66
CA LEU A 220 4.74 7.36 0.62
C LEU A 220 5.52 8.63 0.97
N GLY A 221 5.64 8.94 2.26
CA GLY A 221 6.53 9.98 2.76
C GLY A 221 7.99 9.73 2.39
N TRP A 222 8.51 8.52 2.64
CA TRP A 222 9.88 8.16 2.29
C TRP A 222 10.12 8.13 0.78
N LEU A 223 9.18 7.57 0.00
CA LEU A 223 9.28 7.50 -1.45
C LEU A 223 9.34 8.91 -2.09
N SER A 224 8.70 9.91 -1.47
CA SER A 224 8.77 11.30 -1.94
C SER A 224 10.19 11.92 -1.93
N LEU A 225 11.13 11.29 -1.22
CA LEU A 225 12.53 11.70 -1.15
C LEU A 225 13.35 11.26 -2.38
N LEU A 226 12.88 10.26 -3.14
CA LEU A 226 13.59 9.66 -4.29
C LEU A 226 13.96 10.69 -5.36
N PRO A 227 13.02 11.46 -5.97
CA PRO A 227 13.32 12.20 -7.21
C PRO A 227 14.08 13.51 -7.00
N ARG A 228 14.60 13.73 -5.79
CA ARG A 228 15.24 15.00 -5.40
C ARG A 228 16.66 14.81 -4.88
N GLY A 229 17.23 13.59 -4.99
CA GLY A 229 18.52 13.25 -4.39
C GLY A 229 18.54 13.37 -2.87
N ARG A 230 17.37 13.49 -2.23
CA ARG A 230 17.24 13.77 -0.79
C ARG A 230 17.48 12.55 0.08
N LEU A 231 17.48 11.36 -0.52
CA LEU A 231 17.82 10.11 0.17
C LEU A 231 19.27 10.10 0.67
N ALA A 232 20.21 10.72 -0.05
CA ALA A 232 21.61 10.72 0.34
C ALA A 232 21.88 11.41 1.70
N GLY A 233 21.03 12.37 2.07
CA GLY A 233 21.07 13.05 3.37
C GLY A 233 19.95 12.62 4.32
N TRP A 234 19.15 11.62 3.97
CA TRP A 234 18.05 11.15 4.81
C TRP A 234 18.58 10.27 5.92
N GLN A 235 18.29 10.66 7.17
CA GLN A 235 18.54 9.82 8.33
C GLN A 235 17.26 9.03 8.63
N PRO A 236 17.26 7.70 8.46
CA PRO A 236 16.07 6.90 8.70
C PRO A 236 15.68 6.96 10.19
N PRO A 237 14.40 7.12 10.53
CA PRO A 237 13.96 7.08 11.91
C PRO A 237 14.15 5.68 12.50
N ARG A 238 14.28 5.59 13.83
CA ARG A 238 14.46 4.31 14.53
C ARG A 238 13.35 3.31 14.16
N GLY A 239 13.69 2.09 13.76
CA GLY A 239 12.71 1.09 13.37
C GLY A 239 12.26 1.19 11.90
N ALA A 240 12.85 2.09 11.10
CA ALA A 240 12.61 2.13 9.67
C ALA A 240 13.05 0.83 8.98
N GLU A 241 14.15 0.26 9.45
CA GLU A 241 14.67 -1.05 9.05
C GLU A 241 13.62 -2.16 9.22
N ALA A 242 12.84 -2.13 10.30
CA ALA A 242 11.77 -3.11 10.55
C ALA A 242 10.63 -2.98 9.52
N LEU A 243 10.18 -1.74 9.27
CA LEU A 243 9.13 -1.50 8.27
C LEU A 243 9.61 -1.85 6.86
N LEU A 244 10.81 -1.41 6.48
CA LEU A 244 11.42 -1.74 5.20
C LEU A 244 11.64 -3.25 5.04
N GLY A 245 12.10 -3.93 6.09
CA GLY A 245 12.25 -5.40 6.10
C GLY A 245 10.94 -6.12 5.81
N VAL A 246 9.84 -5.70 6.45
CA VAL A 246 8.50 -6.26 6.20
C VAL A 246 8.03 -5.98 4.77
N LEU A 247 8.13 -4.74 4.30
CA LEU A 247 7.62 -4.34 2.99
C LEU A 247 8.44 -4.94 1.84
N VAL A 248 9.76 -4.81 1.89
CA VAL A 248 10.67 -5.32 0.86
C VAL A 248 10.72 -6.85 0.89
N GLY A 249 10.74 -7.47 2.08
CA GLY A 249 10.60 -8.92 2.22
C GLY A 249 9.27 -9.43 1.67
N GLY A 250 8.18 -8.69 1.91
CA GLY A 250 6.88 -8.95 1.30
C GLY A 250 6.88 -8.97 -0.21
N VAL A 251 7.48 -7.94 -0.83
CA VAL A 251 7.61 -7.84 -2.29
C VAL A 251 8.50 -8.95 -2.84
N ALA A 252 9.62 -9.23 -2.17
CA ALA A 252 10.55 -10.30 -2.56
C ALA A 252 9.86 -11.67 -2.50
N PHE A 253 9.15 -11.97 -1.41
CA PHE A 253 8.34 -13.18 -1.30
C PHE A 253 7.27 -13.26 -2.39
N GLY A 254 6.54 -12.17 -2.65
CA GLY A 254 5.55 -12.11 -3.73
C GLY A 254 6.13 -12.33 -5.13
N ALA A 255 7.40 -11.98 -5.35
CA ALA A 255 8.12 -12.30 -6.59
C ALA A 255 8.48 -13.79 -6.65
N VAL A 256 8.98 -14.37 -5.55
CA VAL A 256 9.30 -15.80 -5.44
C VAL A 256 8.04 -16.66 -5.62
N ARG A 257 6.93 -16.31 -4.97
CA ARG A 257 5.68 -17.06 -5.03
C ARG A 257 5.08 -17.12 -6.44
N ARG A 258 5.28 -16.08 -7.26
CA ARG A 258 4.84 -16.05 -8.67
C ARG A 258 5.78 -16.79 -9.62
N SER A 259 6.94 -17.24 -9.15
CA SER A 259 7.90 -17.96 -9.98
C SER A 259 7.47 -19.41 -10.24
N GLN A 260 7.94 -19.99 -11.34
CA GLN A 260 7.74 -21.39 -11.68
C GLN A 260 8.14 -22.35 -10.54
N GLN A 261 9.14 -21.95 -9.75
CA GLN A 261 9.70 -22.76 -8.65
C GLN A 261 8.71 -22.97 -7.50
N TRP A 262 7.75 -22.06 -7.31
CA TRP A 262 6.80 -22.12 -6.19
C TRP A 262 5.50 -22.87 -6.55
N THR A 263 5.23 -23.10 -7.83
CA THR A 263 3.98 -23.73 -8.30
C THR A 263 3.67 -25.07 -7.64
N GLY A 264 4.68 -25.91 -7.41
CA GLY A 264 4.53 -27.19 -6.70
C GLY A 264 4.24 -27.06 -5.20
N VAL A 265 4.63 -25.93 -4.58
CA VAL A 265 4.39 -25.64 -3.15
C VAL A 265 2.95 -25.21 -2.93
N ASP A 266 2.37 -24.43 -3.86
CA ASP A 266 0.95 -24.03 -3.76
C ASP A 266 -0.01 -25.23 -3.91
N ALA A 267 0.42 -26.31 -4.56
CA ALA A 267 -0.33 -27.56 -4.67
C ALA A 267 -0.18 -28.51 -3.47
N ALA A 268 0.76 -28.24 -2.55
CA ALA A 268 1.05 -29.12 -1.42
C ALA A 268 0.00 -28.98 -0.31
N THR A 269 -0.20 -30.07 0.45
CA THR A 269 -0.98 -30.02 1.69
C THR A 269 -0.28 -29.08 2.68
N GLY A 270 -1.00 -28.06 3.16
CA GLY A 270 -0.41 -27.04 4.02
C GLY A 270 0.31 -25.90 3.29
N ALA A 271 0.05 -25.68 2.00
CA ALA A 271 0.56 -24.54 1.21
C ALA A 271 0.52 -23.19 1.95
N TRP A 272 -0.55 -22.92 2.71
CA TRP A 272 -0.69 -21.70 3.51
C TRP A 272 0.41 -21.55 4.59
N ALA A 273 0.84 -22.65 5.21
CA ALA A 273 1.88 -22.64 6.23
C ALA A 273 3.26 -22.43 5.60
N TYR A 274 3.53 -23.05 4.45
CA TYR A 274 4.76 -22.80 3.68
C TYR A 274 4.84 -21.34 3.22
N ALA A 275 3.74 -20.77 2.73
CA ALA A 275 3.67 -19.36 2.35
C ALA A 275 3.90 -18.43 3.54
N ALA A 276 3.29 -18.71 4.70
CA ALA A 276 3.50 -17.92 5.92
C ALA A 276 4.97 -17.98 6.41
N LEU A 277 5.57 -19.17 6.43
CA LEU A 277 6.96 -19.37 6.84
C LEU A 277 7.95 -18.69 5.89
N ALA A 278 7.74 -18.83 4.57
CA ALA A 278 8.62 -18.22 3.59
C ALA A 278 8.49 -16.70 3.57
N LEU A 279 7.29 -16.15 3.77
CA LEU A 279 7.11 -14.72 3.96
C LEU A 279 7.87 -14.22 5.19
N ALA A 280 7.69 -14.87 6.34
CA ALA A 280 8.38 -14.51 7.57
C ALA A 280 9.90 -14.59 7.41
N GLY A 281 10.40 -15.66 6.75
CA GLY A 281 11.81 -15.82 6.41
C GLY A 281 12.34 -14.72 5.49
N SER A 282 11.56 -14.31 4.49
CA SER A 282 11.93 -13.21 3.58
C SER A 282 12.01 -11.86 4.31
N CYS A 283 11.01 -11.54 5.13
CA CYS A 283 11.01 -10.32 5.95
C CYS A 283 12.20 -10.30 6.93
N ALA A 284 12.50 -11.42 7.59
CA ALA A 284 13.63 -11.53 8.51
C ALA A 284 14.99 -11.41 7.80
N ALA A 285 15.14 -12.02 6.62
CA ALA A 285 16.37 -11.93 5.83
C ALA A 285 16.66 -10.50 5.39
N VAL A 286 15.65 -9.78 4.87
CA VAL A 286 15.83 -8.37 4.47
C VAL A 286 16.11 -7.49 5.68
N LEU A 287 15.39 -7.69 6.79
CA LEU A 287 15.66 -6.97 8.04
C LEU A 287 17.11 -7.17 8.50
N ALA A 288 17.61 -8.42 8.47
CA ALA A 288 18.99 -8.71 8.85
C ALA A 288 20.00 -7.97 7.97
N LEU A 289 19.75 -7.87 6.65
CA LEU A 289 20.60 -7.12 5.73
C LEU A 289 20.59 -5.60 5.98
N LEU A 290 19.51 -5.05 6.53
CA LEU A 290 19.38 -3.62 6.83
C LEU A 290 20.00 -3.19 8.17
N VAL A 291 20.30 -4.15 9.04
CA VAL A 291 20.85 -3.91 10.40
C VAL A 291 22.38 -4.02 10.44
N VAL A 292 23.01 -4.57 9.39
CA VAL A 292 24.47 -4.75 9.24
C VAL A 292 25.12 -3.49 8.69
#